data_AF-A0A7C1MC11-F1
#
_entry.id   AF-A0A7C1MC11-F1
#
_cell.length_a   1.000
_cell.length_b   1.000
_cell.length_c   1.000
_cell.angle_alpha   90.00
_cell.angle_beta   90.00
_cell.angle_gamma   90.00
#
_symmetry.space_group_name_H-M   'P 1'
#
loop_
_entity.id
_entity.type
_entity.pdbx_description
1 polymer ?
#
loop_
_entity_poly.entity_id
_entity_poly.type
_entity_poly.pdbx_seq_one_letter_code
_entity_poly.pdbx_strand_id
1 'polypeptide(L)'
;MFDFSCRSGVAFYRQLQDLAYKIKAQLLLWDEINAQFEKTSAAIKAQWQSVSDNPRLQGWVESNTEAHLAVLDLLSALKGPIDETSYYSVGKIVDFQLYQALDPMLDQINAQRLVGRQQAEAGAVSLIEFLDQQQHFLVAGSLVVLFGVLLLTYWLRRTVTTRLQLIAERLRSMEVASDLSQPLPISGRDEVTAVALAINGLIEKFKLFLGDAVQASSQHNNRQIYDVVSSMSAITGSASQIQTSAEDSRTQVAGAVKGNDDVHNQLRESEVAAELAVAAINRVSGAIEAVRGSSEKIEQVISVIANIAT
;
A
#
# COMPACT_ATOMS: atom_id res chain seq x y z
N MET A 1 -39.88 17.11 -44.37
CA MET A 1 -41.13 16.80 -45.10
C MET A 1 -41.82 18.06 -45.65
N PHE A 2 -41.92 19.16 -44.88
CA PHE A 2 -42.44 20.46 -45.35
C PHE A 2 -41.67 21.07 -46.54
N ASP A 3 -40.35 21.04 -46.49
CA ASP A 3 -39.49 21.63 -47.52
C ASP A 3 -39.69 20.98 -48.90
N PHE A 4 -39.97 19.67 -48.94
CA PHE A 4 -40.18 18.93 -50.19
C PHE A 4 -41.50 19.30 -50.90
N SER A 5 -42.59 19.47 -50.14
CA SER A 5 -43.91 19.83 -50.70
C SER A 5 -43.98 21.29 -51.16
N CYS A 6 -43.23 22.17 -50.48
CA CYS A 6 -43.09 23.57 -50.89
C CYS A 6 -42.12 23.73 -52.07
N ARG A 7 -41.07 22.88 -52.18
CA ARG A 7 -40.13 22.86 -53.32
C ARG A 7 -40.81 22.49 -54.63
N SER A 8 -41.63 21.44 -54.60
CA SER A 8 -42.39 20.96 -55.76
C SER A 8 -43.52 21.92 -56.15
N GLY A 9 -44.07 22.68 -55.20
CA GLY A 9 -45.17 23.60 -55.47
C GLY A 9 -44.90 24.67 -56.49
N VAL A 10 -43.90 25.51 -56.24
CA VAL A 10 -43.48 26.54 -57.22
C VAL A 10 -43.13 25.89 -58.56
N ALA A 11 -42.62 24.66 -58.56
CA ALA A 11 -42.25 23.98 -59.80
C ALA A 11 -43.48 23.69 -60.67
N PHE A 12 -44.61 23.27 -60.12
CA PHE A 12 -45.81 22.93 -60.89
C PHE A 12 -46.57 24.16 -61.40
N TYR A 13 -46.74 25.20 -60.57
CA TYR A 13 -47.34 26.46 -61.02
C TYR A 13 -46.47 27.14 -62.09
N ARG A 14 -45.14 27.09 -61.94
CA ARG A 14 -44.20 27.62 -62.96
C ARG A 14 -44.12 26.76 -64.22
N GLN A 15 -44.36 25.45 -64.12
CA GLN A 15 -44.52 24.56 -65.28
C GLN A 15 -45.81 24.86 -66.05
N LEU A 16 -46.90 25.22 -65.37
CA LEU A 16 -48.13 25.68 -66.02
C LEU A 16 -47.89 27.00 -66.78
N GLN A 17 -47.17 27.93 -66.17
CA GLN A 17 -46.75 29.18 -66.82
C GLN A 17 -45.89 28.93 -68.07
N ASP A 18 -44.88 28.08 -67.95
CA ASP A 18 -43.99 27.71 -69.06
C ASP A 18 -44.76 27.02 -70.20
N LEU A 19 -45.68 26.10 -69.86
CA LEU A 19 -46.55 25.45 -70.83
C LEU A 19 -47.44 26.46 -71.57
N ALA A 20 -48.07 27.38 -70.84
CA ALA A 20 -48.91 28.44 -71.41
C ALA A 20 -48.12 29.30 -72.43
N TYR A 21 -46.87 29.66 -72.12
CA TYR A 21 -46.00 30.39 -73.04
C TYR A 21 -45.60 29.58 -74.26
N LYS A 22 -45.26 28.30 -74.08
CA LYS A 22 -44.89 27.41 -75.17
C LYS A 22 -46.04 27.18 -76.14
N ILE A 23 -47.28 27.07 -75.63
CA ILE A 23 -48.48 26.99 -76.47
C ILE A 23 -48.67 28.30 -77.24
N LYS A 24 -48.58 29.46 -76.56
CA LYS A 24 -48.70 30.77 -77.22
C LYS A 24 -47.66 30.98 -78.33
N ALA A 25 -46.42 30.55 -78.09
CA ALA A 25 -45.32 30.63 -79.04
C ALA A 25 -45.34 29.53 -80.12
N GLN A 26 -46.33 28.63 -80.09
CA GLN A 26 -46.48 27.51 -81.05
C GLN A 26 -45.26 26.59 -81.08
N LEU A 27 -44.61 26.39 -79.93
CA LEU A 27 -43.37 25.62 -79.79
C LEU A 27 -43.60 24.11 -79.53
N LEU A 28 -44.86 23.68 -79.37
CA LEU A 28 -45.24 22.32 -79.03
C LEU A 28 -46.37 21.82 -79.92
N LEU A 29 -46.37 20.51 -80.16
CA LEU A 29 -47.45 19.81 -80.86
C LEU A 29 -48.64 19.57 -79.92
N TRP A 30 -49.85 19.48 -80.48
CA TRP A 30 -51.08 19.32 -79.68
C TRP A 30 -51.09 18.08 -78.78
N ASP A 31 -50.52 16.97 -79.22
CA ASP A 31 -50.40 15.75 -78.41
C ASP A 31 -49.47 15.97 -77.20
N GLU A 32 -48.39 16.72 -77.38
CA GLU A 32 -47.46 17.09 -76.31
C GLU A 32 -48.09 18.09 -75.34
N ILE A 33 -48.83 19.08 -75.87
CA ILE A 33 -49.59 20.07 -75.10
C ILE A 33 -50.60 19.37 -74.20
N ASN A 34 -51.42 18.47 -74.75
CA ASN A 34 -52.41 17.71 -74.01
C ASN A 34 -51.78 16.86 -72.91
N ALA A 35 -50.74 16.09 -73.24
CA ALA A 35 -50.06 15.25 -72.27
C ALA A 35 -49.42 16.07 -71.13
N GLN A 36 -48.77 17.19 -71.46
CA GLN A 36 -48.13 18.05 -70.47
C GLN A 36 -49.14 18.84 -69.63
N PHE A 37 -50.26 19.25 -70.22
CA PHE A 37 -51.35 19.94 -69.54
C PHE A 37 -52.04 19.02 -68.53
N GLU A 38 -52.43 17.81 -68.92
CA GLU A 38 -53.05 16.84 -68.02
C GLU A 38 -52.11 16.47 -66.86
N LYS A 39 -50.83 16.24 -67.15
CA LYS A 39 -49.81 15.96 -66.12
C LYS A 39 -49.66 17.11 -65.13
N THR A 40 -49.60 18.35 -65.60
CA THR A 40 -49.41 19.53 -64.76
C THR A 40 -50.67 19.83 -63.93
N SER A 41 -51.85 19.72 -64.54
CA SER A 41 -53.15 19.86 -63.88
C SER A 41 -53.32 18.84 -62.75
N ALA A 42 -53.01 17.56 -63.01
CA ALA A 42 -53.05 16.51 -62.01
C ALA A 42 -52.05 16.76 -60.87
N ALA A 43 -50.83 17.21 -61.18
CA ALA A 43 -49.80 17.52 -60.18
C ALA A 43 -50.22 18.68 -59.26
N ILE A 44 -50.79 19.75 -59.81
CA ILE A 44 -51.29 20.91 -59.05
C ILE A 44 -52.39 20.47 -58.06
N LYS A 45 -53.36 19.66 -58.52
CA LYS A 45 -54.44 19.14 -57.67
C LYS A 45 -53.93 18.22 -56.56
N ALA A 46 -53.07 17.27 -56.91
CA ALA A 46 -52.50 16.32 -55.95
C ALA A 46 -51.66 17.03 -54.88
N GLN A 47 -50.91 18.05 -55.26
CA GLN A 47 -50.11 18.82 -54.34
C GLN A 47 -50.98 19.67 -53.39
N TRP A 48 -52.03 20.32 -53.89
CA TRP A 48 -52.98 21.04 -53.02
C TRP A 48 -53.64 20.11 -52.01
N GLN A 49 -54.03 18.90 -52.42
CA GLN A 49 -54.56 17.88 -51.51
C GLN A 49 -53.53 17.52 -50.43
N SER A 50 -52.28 17.26 -50.81
CA SER A 50 -51.20 16.96 -49.85
C SER A 50 -50.95 18.09 -48.85
N VAL A 51 -51.21 19.35 -49.23
CA VAL A 51 -51.05 20.51 -48.35
C VAL A 51 -52.28 20.68 -47.46
N SER A 52 -53.48 20.42 -47.98
CA SER A 52 -54.76 20.40 -47.24
C SER A 52 -54.79 19.32 -46.15
N ASP A 53 -54.26 18.13 -46.46
CA ASP A 53 -54.22 16.99 -45.54
C ASP A 53 -53.24 17.20 -44.37
N ASN A 54 -52.39 18.24 -44.41
CA ASN A 54 -51.40 18.51 -43.37
C ASN A 54 -51.96 19.48 -42.31
N PRO A 55 -52.16 19.04 -41.05
CA PRO A 55 -52.75 19.87 -39.99
C PRO A 55 -52.00 21.17 -39.72
N ARG A 56 -50.67 21.16 -39.95
CA ARG A 56 -49.81 22.34 -39.71
C ARG A 56 -49.98 23.42 -40.78
N LEU A 57 -50.62 23.12 -41.91
CA LEU A 57 -50.83 24.02 -43.03
C LEU A 57 -52.28 24.46 -43.18
N GLN A 58 -53.20 24.03 -42.31
CA GLN A 58 -54.63 24.36 -42.44
C GLN A 58 -54.88 25.86 -42.50
N GLY A 59 -54.26 26.67 -41.64
CA GLY A 59 -54.41 28.13 -41.71
C GLY A 59 -53.84 28.76 -42.99
N TRP A 60 -52.83 28.15 -43.60
CA TRP A 60 -52.30 28.57 -44.91
C TRP A 60 -53.25 28.14 -46.05
N VAL A 61 -53.83 26.94 -45.96
CA VAL A 61 -54.82 26.43 -46.94
C VAL A 61 -56.07 27.29 -46.93
N GLU A 62 -56.62 27.59 -45.74
CA GLU A 62 -57.80 28.43 -45.57
C GLU A 62 -57.60 29.82 -46.19
N SER A 63 -56.46 30.45 -45.94
CA SER A 63 -56.14 31.79 -46.47
C SER A 63 -55.81 31.82 -47.97
N ASN A 64 -55.44 30.68 -48.58
CA ASN A 64 -55.03 30.60 -49.99
C ASN A 64 -56.00 29.81 -50.87
N THR A 65 -57.16 29.40 -50.34
CA THR A 65 -58.16 28.62 -51.08
C THR A 65 -58.70 29.40 -52.28
N GLU A 66 -58.94 30.71 -52.12
CA GLU A 66 -59.43 31.58 -53.21
C GLU A 66 -58.41 31.68 -54.36
N ALA A 67 -57.12 31.85 -54.03
CA ALA A 67 -56.05 31.87 -55.02
C ALA A 67 -55.91 30.52 -55.75
N HIS A 68 -56.07 29.40 -55.04
CA HIS A 68 -56.05 28.08 -55.67
C HIS A 68 -57.25 27.85 -56.59
N LEU A 69 -58.45 28.31 -56.19
CA LEU A 69 -59.65 28.25 -57.03
C LEU A 69 -59.48 29.03 -58.33
N ALA A 70 -58.84 30.20 -58.29
CA ALA A 70 -58.51 30.97 -59.50
C ALA A 70 -57.60 30.18 -60.46
N VAL A 71 -56.63 29.41 -59.94
CA VAL A 71 -55.79 28.54 -60.77
C VAL A 71 -56.59 27.36 -61.35
N LEU A 72 -57.54 26.79 -60.60
CA LEU A 72 -58.42 25.74 -61.11
C LEU A 72 -59.35 26.26 -62.22
N ASP A 73 -59.84 27.49 -62.08
CA ASP A 73 -60.65 28.15 -63.11
C ASP A 73 -59.82 28.41 -64.38
N LEU A 74 -58.57 28.88 -64.23
CA LEU A 74 -57.63 29.01 -65.35
C LEU A 74 -57.39 27.66 -66.05
N LEU A 75 -57.19 26.57 -65.30
CA LEU A 75 -57.03 25.23 -65.89
C LEU A 75 -58.29 24.82 -66.66
N SER A 76 -59.48 25.07 -66.12
CA SER A 76 -60.74 24.80 -66.82
C SER A 76 -60.86 25.61 -68.11
N ALA A 77 -60.55 26.91 -68.05
CA ALA A 77 -60.60 27.82 -69.18
C ALA A 77 -59.60 27.44 -70.28
N LEU A 78 -58.41 26.95 -69.93
CA LEU A 78 -57.40 26.49 -70.88
C LEU A 78 -57.76 25.16 -71.53
N LYS A 79 -58.50 24.27 -70.84
CA LYS A 79 -58.81 22.93 -71.34
C LYS A 79 -59.64 22.95 -72.63
N GLY A 80 -60.70 23.75 -72.69
CA GLY A 80 -61.57 23.83 -73.88
C GLY A 80 -60.81 24.20 -75.17
N PRO A 81 -60.08 25.33 -75.20
CA PRO A 81 -59.23 25.74 -76.32
C PRO A 81 -58.12 24.75 -76.70
N ILE A 82 -57.60 24.00 -75.73
CA ILE A 82 -56.60 22.95 -75.96
C ILE A 82 -57.26 21.75 -76.65
N ASP A 83 -58.45 21.33 -76.20
CA ASP A 83 -59.23 20.25 -76.81
C ASP A 83 -59.70 20.65 -78.24
N GLU A 84 -60.01 21.93 -78.46
CA GLU A 84 -60.33 22.52 -79.78
C GLU A 84 -59.11 22.72 -80.68
N THR A 85 -57.89 22.45 -80.20
CA THR A 85 -56.63 22.65 -80.95
C THR A 85 -56.46 24.07 -81.51
N SER A 86 -56.85 25.09 -80.73
CA SER A 86 -56.81 26.49 -81.14
C SER A 86 -55.75 27.30 -80.38
N TYR A 87 -54.60 27.55 -81.02
CA TYR A 87 -53.52 28.38 -80.45
C TYR A 87 -53.99 29.81 -80.15
N TYR A 88 -54.88 30.37 -80.96
CA TYR A 88 -55.42 31.72 -80.77
C TYR A 88 -56.31 31.82 -79.53
N SER A 89 -57.19 30.83 -79.33
CA SER A 89 -58.08 30.77 -78.17
C SER A 89 -57.28 30.59 -76.88
N VAL A 90 -56.25 29.73 -76.89
CA VAL A 90 -55.32 29.59 -75.77
C VAL A 90 -54.56 30.90 -75.52
N GLY A 91 -53.99 31.51 -76.55
CA GLY A 91 -53.21 32.75 -76.44
C GLY A 91 -54.01 33.90 -75.79
N LYS A 92 -55.30 34.02 -76.10
CA LYS A 92 -56.19 35.00 -75.45
C LYS A 92 -56.30 34.77 -73.95
N ILE A 93 -56.50 33.53 -73.50
CA ILE A 93 -56.60 33.22 -72.06
C ILE A 93 -55.27 33.43 -71.37
N VAL A 94 -54.17 33.06 -72.02
CA VAL A 94 -52.82 33.29 -71.52
C VAL A 94 -52.56 34.78 -71.27
N ASP A 95 -52.98 35.66 -72.19
CA ASP A 95 -52.72 37.10 -72.10
C ASP A 95 -53.54 37.83 -71.04
N PHE A 96 -54.76 37.35 -70.75
CA PHE A 96 -55.67 38.05 -69.83
C PHE A 96 -55.82 37.40 -68.47
N GLN A 97 -55.65 36.07 -68.36
CA GLN A 97 -56.02 35.33 -67.14
C GLN A 97 -54.83 34.62 -66.47
N LEU A 98 -53.74 34.35 -67.19
CA LEU A 98 -52.60 33.57 -66.65
C LEU A 98 -52.03 34.22 -65.39
N TYR A 99 -51.61 35.48 -65.48
CA TYR A 99 -50.98 36.18 -64.36
C TYR A 99 -51.96 36.47 -63.22
N GLN A 100 -53.18 36.89 -63.56
CA GLN A 100 -54.23 37.17 -62.58
C GLN A 100 -54.54 35.97 -61.69
N ALA A 101 -54.52 34.76 -62.26
CA ALA A 101 -54.78 33.53 -61.51
C ALA A 101 -53.52 32.97 -60.81
N LEU A 102 -52.35 33.09 -61.43
CA LEU A 102 -51.15 32.38 -60.98
C LEU A 102 -50.28 33.17 -59.98
N ASP A 103 -50.18 34.50 -60.14
CA ASP A 103 -49.34 35.37 -59.32
C ASP A 103 -49.67 35.33 -57.81
N PRO A 104 -50.95 35.44 -57.37
CA PRO A 104 -51.24 35.43 -55.93
C PRO A 104 -50.78 34.14 -55.26
N MET A 105 -50.88 33.01 -55.96
CA MET A 105 -50.43 31.72 -55.43
C MET A 105 -48.89 31.63 -55.39
N LEU A 106 -48.21 32.12 -56.43
CA LEU A 106 -46.74 32.11 -56.50
C LEU A 106 -46.12 32.98 -55.40
N ASP A 107 -46.68 34.16 -55.15
CA ASP A 107 -46.21 35.08 -54.11
C ASP A 107 -46.34 34.47 -52.71
N GLN A 108 -47.46 33.80 -52.43
CA GLN A 108 -47.71 33.17 -51.14
C GLN A 108 -46.79 31.97 -50.88
N ILE A 109 -46.51 31.17 -51.91
CA ILE A 109 -45.52 30.08 -51.78
C ILE A 109 -44.10 30.66 -51.55
N ASN A 110 -43.74 31.76 -52.23
CA ASN A 110 -42.44 32.40 -52.05
C ASN A 110 -42.28 33.02 -50.65
N ALA A 111 -43.31 33.69 -50.14
CA ALA A 111 -43.34 34.25 -48.79
C ALA A 111 -43.16 33.15 -47.72
N GLN A 112 -43.86 32.02 -47.87
CA GLN A 112 -43.75 30.89 -46.95
C GLN A 112 -42.34 30.29 -46.90
N ARG A 113 -41.61 30.27 -48.03
CA ARG A 113 -40.21 29.81 -48.07
C ARG A 113 -39.26 30.76 -47.36
N LEU A 114 -39.51 32.06 -47.44
CA LEU A 114 -38.65 33.06 -46.80
C LEU A 114 -38.72 32.93 -45.27
N VAL A 115 -39.92 32.73 -44.74
CA VAL A 115 -40.16 32.45 -43.32
C VAL A 115 -39.46 31.16 -42.89
N GLY A 116 -39.57 30.08 -43.68
CA GLY A 116 -38.89 28.82 -43.39
C GLY A 116 -37.36 28.95 -43.34
N ARG A 117 -36.76 29.75 -44.23
CA ARG A 117 -35.32 30.04 -44.21
C ARG A 117 -34.90 30.85 -42.99
N GLN A 118 -35.64 31.91 -42.66
CA GLN A 118 -35.36 32.74 -41.49
C GLN A 118 -35.46 31.94 -40.19
N GLN A 119 -36.44 31.04 -40.08
CA GLN A 119 -36.57 30.16 -38.91
C GLN A 119 -35.42 29.14 -38.81
N ALA A 120 -34.93 28.62 -39.93
CA ALA A 120 -33.78 27.71 -39.94
C ALA A 120 -32.48 28.42 -39.52
N GLU A 121 -32.26 29.65 -40.00
CA GLU A 121 -31.11 30.48 -39.61
C GLU A 121 -31.17 30.87 -38.13
N ALA A 122 -32.33 31.32 -37.64
CA ALA A 122 -32.53 31.63 -36.23
C ALA A 122 -32.35 30.39 -35.33
N GLY A 123 -32.82 29.23 -35.78
CA GLY A 123 -32.61 27.96 -35.09
C GLY A 123 -31.13 27.59 -34.97
N ALA A 124 -30.34 27.77 -36.04
CA ALA A 124 -28.90 27.52 -36.01
C ALA A 124 -28.16 28.44 -35.02
N VAL A 125 -28.53 29.72 -34.94
CA VAL A 125 -27.96 30.67 -33.97
C VAL A 125 -28.30 30.25 -32.53
N SER A 126 -29.56 29.88 -32.26
CA SER A 126 -29.96 29.41 -30.93
C SER A 126 -29.25 28.12 -30.50
N LEU A 127 -28.90 27.25 -31.45
CA LEU A 127 -28.16 26.03 -31.16
C LEU A 127 -26.70 26.33 -30.79
N ILE A 128 -26.07 27.30 -31.45
CA ILE A 128 -24.71 27.76 -31.12
C ILE A 128 -24.69 28.37 -29.72
N GLU A 129 -25.68 29.19 -29.38
CA GLU A 129 -25.81 29.81 -28.05
C GLU A 129 -26.06 28.77 -26.95
N PHE A 130 -26.90 27.76 -27.23
CA PHE A 130 -27.09 26.63 -26.30
C PHE A 130 -25.81 25.83 -26.07
N LEU A 131 -25.03 25.56 -27.13
CA LEU A 131 -23.77 24.84 -27.03
C LEU A 131 -22.71 25.63 -26.24
N ASP A 132 -22.63 26.94 -26.44
CA ASP A 132 -21.71 27.83 -25.71
C ASP A 132 -22.04 27.85 -24.20
N GLN A 133 -23.33 27.95 -23.87
CA GLN A 133 -23.79 27.90 -22.48
C GLN A 133 -23.50 26.54 -21.82
N GLN A 134 -23.60 25.43 -22.56
CA GLN A 134 -23.29 24.10 -22.05
C GLN A 134 -21.78 23.89 -21.84
N GLN A 135 -20.93 24.49 -22.68
CA GLN A 135 -19.47 24.42 -22.56
C GLN A 135 -18.98 25.04 -21.24
N HIS A 136 -19.56 26.17 -20.83
CA HIS A 136 -19.20 26.80 -19.54
C HIS A 136 -19.46 25.90 -18.34
N PHE A 137 -20.56 25.15 -18.32
CA PHE A 137 -20.85 24.19 -17.26
C PHE A 137 -19.84 23.03 -17.21
N LEU A 138 -19.42 22.51 -18.38
CA LEU A 138 -18.42 21.45 -18.45
C LEU A 138 -17.04 21.92 -17.98
N VAL A 139 -16.61 23.11 -18.41
CA VAL A 139 -15.32 23.70 -17.99
C VAL A 139 -15.34 24.02 -16.49
N ALA A 140 -16.41 24.64 -15.99
CA ALA A 140 -16.55 24.92 -14.55
C ALA A 140 -16.57 23.63 -13.72
N GLY A 141 -17.31 22.60 -14.17
CA GLY A 141 -17.34 21.30 -13.52
C GLY A 141 -15.97 20.62 -13.48
N SER A 142 -15.22 20.65 -14.59
CA SER A 142 -13.85 20.11 -14.66
C SER A 142 -12.89 20.83 -13.71
N LEU A 143 -12.97 22.16 -13.62
CA LEU A 143 -12.15 22.94 -12.69
C LEU A 143 -12.47 22.61 -11.22
N VAL A 144 -13.75 22.44 -10.88
CA VAL A 144 -14.16 22.04 -9.52
C VAL A 144 -13.61 20.65 -9.18
N VAL A 145 -13.70 19.69 -10.11
CA VAL A 145 -13.15 18.34 -9.91
C VAL A 145 -11.62 18.40 -9.77
N LEU A 146 -10.93 19.16 -10.61
CA LEU A 146 -9.48 19.36 -10.53
C LEU A 146 -9.07 19.93 -9.17
N PHE A 147 -9.74 20.99 -8.72
CA PHE A 147 -9.51 21.58 -7.39
C PHE A 147 -9.81 20.57 -6.27
N GLY A 148 -10.88 19.78 -6.40
CA GLY A 148 -11.22 18.72 -5.46
C GLY A 148 -10.10 17.67 -5.34
N VAL A 149 -9.54 17.22 -6.46
CA VAL A 149 -8.41 16.29 -6.48
C VAL A 149 -7.17 16.92 -5.84
N LEU A 150 -6.81 18.15 -6.21
CA LEU A 150 -5.65 18.85 -5.63
C LEU A 150 -5.80 19.03 -4.12
N LEU A 151 -6.99 19.41 -3.66
CA LEU A 151 -7.30 19.60 -2.24
C LEU A 151 -7.26 18.25 -1.50
N LEU A 152 -7.83 17.19 -2.08
CA LEU A 152 -7.79 15.84 -1.52
C LEU A 152 -6.34 15.32 -1.42
N THR A 153 -5.53 15.49 -2.47
CA THR A 153 -4.12 15.11 -2.46
C THR A 153 -3.32 15.92 -1.42
N TYR A 154 -3.54 17.23 -1.36
CA TYR A 154 -2.89 18.09 -0.36
C TYR A 154 -3.29 17.67 1.06
N TRP A 155 -4.58 17.41 1.29
CA TRP A 155 -5.11 16.98 2.56
C TRP A 155 -4.48 15.66 2.97
N LEU A 156 -4.50 14.63 2.12
CA LEU A 156 -3.92 13.31 2.40
C LEU A 156 -2.42 13.38 2.70
N ARG A 157 -1.67 14.19 1.94
CA ARG A 157 -0.23 14.39 2.17
C ARG A 157 0.04 15.04 3.53
N ARG A 158 -0.77 16.03 3.91
CA ARG A 158 -0.65 16.75 5.17
C ARG A 158 -1.10 15.90 6.37
N THR A 159 -2.18 15.14 6.23
CA THR A 159 -2.73 14.35 7.33
C THR A 159 -2.01 13.03 7.53
N VAL A 160 -1.72 12.26 6.48
CA VAL A 160 -1.17 10.91 6.60
C VAL A 160 0.35 10.91 6.41
N THR A 161 0.82 11.34 5.24
CA THR A 161 2.23 11.18 4.84
C THR A 161 3.18 11.91 5.79
N THR A 162 2.87 13.15 6.14
CA THR A 162 3.74 13.96 7.01
C THR A 162 3.83 13.37 8.42
N ARG A 163 2.73 12.84 8.97
CA ARG A 163 2.74 12.22 10.30
C ARG A 163 3.49 10.89 10.31
N LEU A 164 3.34 10.07 9.27
CA LEU A 164 4.11 8.82 9.13
C LEU A 164 5.61 9.08 8.99
N GLN A 165 6.01 10.11 8.24
CA GLN A 165 7.42 10.52 8.13
C GLN A 165 7.98 10.97 9.48
N LEU A 166 7.21 11.73 10.27
CA LEU A 166 7.62 12.13 11.61
C LEU A 166 7.81 10.92 12.54
N ILE A 167 6.89 9.94 12.50
CA ILE A 167 7.01 8.70 13.28
C ILE A 167 8.24 7.91 12.85
N ALA A 168 8.44 7.75 11.54
CA ALA A 168 9.59 7.02 10.99
C ALA A 168 10.92 7.66 11.36
N GLU A 169 11.03 8.98 11.21
CA GLU A 169 12.24 9.73 11.58
C GLU A 169 12.54 9.61 13.06
N ARG A 170 11.51 9.71 13.91
CA ARG A 170 11.68 9.53 15.36
C ARG A 170 12.11 8.12 15.73
N LEU A 171 11.51 7.08 15.15
CA LEU A 171 11.94 5.69 15.38
C LEU A 171 13.40 5.48 14.96
N ARG A 172 13.80 6.02 13.80
CA ARG A 172 15.18 5.98 13.34
C ARG A 172 16.12 6.70 14.30
N SER A 173 15.71 7.86 14.84
CA SER A 173 16.51 8.58 15.83
C SER A 173 16.65 7.81 17.15
N MET A 174 15.58 7.12 17.60
CA MET A 174 15.61 6.26 18.80
C MET A 174 16.51 5.04 18.61
N GLU A 175 16.50 4.44 17.41
CA GLU A 175 17.37 3.32 17.05
C GLU A 175 18.85 3.74 17.10
N VAL A 176 19.21 4.84 16.42
CA VAL A 176 20.60 5.31 16.34
C VAL A 176 21.11 5.78 17.70
N ALA A 177 20.28 6.48 18.48
CA ALA A 177 20.68 6.97 19.80
C ALA A 177 20.58 5.91 20.91
N SER A 178 19.93 4.76 20.65
CA SER A 178 19.52 3.78 21.68
C SER A 178 18.74 4.41 22.84
N ASP A 179 18.14 5.58 22.61
CA ASP A 179 17.40 6.34 23.60
C ASP A 179 15.90 6.15 23.37
N LEU A 180 15.31 5.32 24.21
CA LEU A 180 13.88 5.05 24.19
C LEU A 180 13.08 6.02 25.05
N SER A 181 13.72 6.97 25.75
CA SER A 181 13.09 7.83 26.76
C SER A 181 11.98 8.71 26.20
N GLN A 182 12.08 9.12 24.93
CA GLN A 182 11.11 10.00 24.29
C GLN A 182 9.98 9.19 23.63
N PRO A 183 8.70 9.46 23.94
CA PRO A 183 7.58 8.80 23.28
C PRO A 183 7.34 9.36 21.87
N LEU A 184 6.70 8.56 21.01
CA LEU A 184 6.17 9.04 19.74
C LEU A 184 5.02 10.04 20.00
N PRO A 185 4.93 11.11 19.19
CA PRO A 185 3.91 12.14 19.36
C PRO A 185 2.54 11.58 18.98
N ILE A 186 1.59 11.63 19.91
CA ILE A 186 0.22 11.19 19.70
C ILE A 186 -0.60 12.41 19.27
N SER A 187 -1.03 12.46 18.01
CA SER A 187 -1.87 13.54 17.50
C SER A 187 -2.83 13.04 16.44
N GLY A 188 -4.13 13.11 16.74
CA GLY A 188 -5.21 12.70 15.85
C GLY A 188 -6.20 11.75 16.52
N ARG A 189 -7.17 11.27 15.74
CA ARG A 189 -8.14 10.22 16.12
C ARG A 189 -8.28 9.17 15.00
N ASP A 190 -7.23 9.04 14.18
CA ASP A 190 -7.15 8.18 12.99
C ASP A 190 -6.30 6.92 13.28
N GLU A 191 -6.22 6.02 12.32
CA GLU A 191 -5.48 4.76 12.40
C GLU A 191 -3.99 4.98 12.66
N VAL A 192 -3.41 6.07 12.13
CA VAL A 192 -2.01 6.45 12.38
C VAL A 192 -1.78 6.71 13.86
N THR A 193 -2.75 7.32 14.54
CA THR A 193 -2.70 7.55 15.99
C THR A 193 -2.76 6.24 16.78
N ALA A 194 -3.61 5.31 16.37
CA ALA A 194 -3.71 3.98 16.98
C ALA A 194 -2.38 3.19 16.87
N VAL A 195 -1.70 3.30 15.72
CA VAL A 195 -0.37 2.70 15.52
C VAL A 195 0.68 3.33 16.45
N ALA A 196 0.72 4.66 16.56
CA ALA A 196 1.66 5.35 17.45
C ALA A 196 1.46 4.94 18.93
N LEU A 197 0.20 4.77 19.36
CA LEU A 197 -0.15 4.26 20.69
C LEU A 197 0.37 2.83 20.92
N ALA A 198 0.16 1.93 19.96
CA ALA A 198 0.63 0.55 20.05
C ALA A 198 2.16 0.48 20.15
N ILE A 199 2.87 1.28 19.35
CA ILE A 199 4.34 1.34 19.37
C ILE A 199 4.84 1.90 20.71
N ASN A 200 4.23 2.97 21.24
CA ASN A 200 4.58 3.49 22.56
C ASN A 200 4.41 2.43 23.66
N GLY A 201 3.31 1.67 23.64
CA GLY A 201 3.09 0.56 24.59
C GLY A 201 4.13 -0.56 24.45
N LEU A 202 4.60 -0.84 23.23
CA LEU A 202 5.69 -1.80 23.00
C LEU A 202 7.03 -1.29 23.57
N ILE A 203 7.35 -0.01 23.34
CA ILE A 203 8.56 0.64 23.88
C ILE A 203 8.55 0.60 25.41
N GLU A 204 7.41 0.87 26.04
CA GLU A 204 7.27 0.84 27.50
C GLU A 204 7.52 -0.57 28.08
N LYS A 205 6.93 -1.60 27.47
CA LYS A 205 7.20 -3.00 27.85
C LYS A 205 8.67 -3.37 27.65
N PHE A 206 9.31 -2.90 26.58
CA PHE A 206 10.72 -3.15 26.32
C PHE A 206 11.62 -2.48 27.36
N LYS A 207 11.31 -1.25 27.79
CA LYS A 207 12.03 -0.56 28.89
C LYS A 207 11.96 -1.35 30.19
N LEU A 208 10.77 -1.84 30.55
CA LEU A 208 10.58 -2.66 31.76
C LEU A 208 11.40 -3.94 31.67
N PHE A 209 11.32 -4.65 30.54
CA PHE A 209 12.11 -5.87 30.31
C PHE A 209 13.62 -5.62 30.40
N LEU A 210 14.12 -4.54 29.80
CA LEU A 210 15.54 -4.18 29.86
C LEU A 210 15.96 -3.83 31.29
N GLY A 211 15.12 -3.11 32.03
CA GLY A 211 15.33 -2.80 33.45
C GLY A 211 15.44 -4.08 34.29
N ASP A 212 14.49 -5.01 34.12
CA ASP A 212 14.50 -6.30 34.81
C ASP A 212 15.73 -7.13 34.47
N ALA A 213 16.16 -7.15 33.20
CA ALA A 213 17.35 -7.88 32.77
C ALA A 213 18.64 -7.30 33.36
N VAL A 214 18.79 -5.97 33.36
CA VAL A 214 19.94 -5.28 33.98
C VAL A 214 19.94 -5.49 35.49
N GLN A 215 18.78 -5.42 36.14
CA GLN A 215 18.64 -5.68 37.56
C GLN A 215 18.99 -7.14 37.91
N ALA A 216 18.51 -8.11 37.13
CA ALA A 216 18.83 -9.51 37.32
C ALA A 216 20.34 -9.79 37.14
N SER A 217 20.95 -9.22 36.10
CA SER A 217 22.40 -9.34 35.85
C SER A 217 23.22 -8.71 36.98
N SER A 218 22.89 -7.49 37.40
CA SER A 218 23.59 -6.81 38.50
C SER A 218 23.43 -7.56 39.83
N GLN A 219 22.24 -8.09 40.12
CA GLN A 219 22.01 -8.87 41.33
C GLN A 219 22.78 -10.20 41.30
N HIS A 220 22.88 -10.85 40.14
CA HIS A 220 23.67 -12.07 39.96
C HIS A 220 25.17 -11.79 40.13
N ASN A 221 25.70 -10.76 39.46
CA ASN A 221 27.10 -10.32 39.59
C ASN A 221 27.44 -9.97 41.04
N ASN A 222 26.60 -9.18 41.71
CA ASN A 222 26.85 -8.80 43.10
C ASN A 222 26.87 -10.03 44.02
N ARG A 223 25.92 -10.96 43.88
CA ARG A 223 25.93 -12.21 44.65
C ARG A 223 27.19 -13.04 44.41
N GLN A 224 27.58 -13.24 43.15
CA GLN A 224 28.81 -13.96 42.82
C GLN A 224 30.05 -13.30 43.45
N ILE A 225 30.15 -11.97 43.43
CA ILE A 225 31.24 -11.25 44.09
C ILE A 225 31.24 -11.53 45.60
N TYR A 226 30.08 -11.46 46.26
CA TYR A 226 29.97 -11.76 47.69
C TYR A 226 30.37 -13.21 48.01
N ASP A 227 29.92 -14.18 47.21
CA ASP A 227 30.25 -15.59 47.39
C ASP A 227 31.74 -15.85 47.19
N VAL A 228 32.38 -15.23 46.20
CA VAL A 228 33.83 -15.31 45.97
C VAL A 228 34.60 -14.67 47.13
N VAL A 229 34.18 -13.50 47.63
CA VAL A 229 34.81 -12.84 48.78
C VAL A 229 34.69 -13.68 50.04
N SER A 230 33.52 -14.26 50.30
CA SER A 230 33.29 -15.18 51.42
C SER A 230 34.17 -16.42 51.31
N SER A 231 34.25 -17.01 50.11
CA SER A 231 35.11 -18.17 49.84
C SER A 231 36.60 -17.84 50.03
N MET A 232 37.05 -16.66 49.61
CA MET A 232 38.42 -16.19 49.83
C MET A 232 38.73 -16.00 51.31
N SER A 233 37.78 -15.50 52.10
CA SER A 233 37.91 -15.41 53.56
C SER A 233 38.06 -16.81 54.19
N ALA A 234 37.22 -17.77 53.80
CA ALA A 234 37.32 -19.15 54.26
C ALA A 234 38.64 -19.81 53.86
N ILE A 235 39.13 -19.60 52.63
CA ILE A 235 40.44 -20.09 52.17
C ILE A 235 41.57 -19.46 52.98
N THR A 236 41.50 -18.16 53.28
CA THR A 236 42.49 -17.47 54.11
C THR A 236 42.51 -18.05 55.53
N GLY A 237 41.34 -18.31 56.11
CA GLY A 237 41.21 -18.99 57.41
C GLY A 237 41.84 -20.38 57.39
N SER A 238 41.51 -21.19 56.38
CA SER A 238 42.11 -22.52 56.18
C SER A 238 43.63 -22.46 55.98
N ALA A 239 44.14 -21.50 55.20
CA ALA A 239 45.58 -21.33 54.99
C ALA A 239 46.29 -20.97 56.30
N SER A 240 45.70 -20.11 57.13
CA SER A 240 46.21 -19.79 58.47
C SER A 240 46.25 -21.02 59.37
N GLN A 241 45.18 -21.83 59.39
CA GLN A 241 45.14 -23.07 60.16
C GLN A 241 46.16 -24.09 59.66
N ILE A 242 46.30 -24.26 58.34
CA ILE A 242 47.32 -25.12 57.72
C ILE A 242 48.72 -24.67 58.14
N GLN A 243 48.99 -23.36 58.16
CA GLN A 243 50.27 -22.80 58.58
C GLN A 243 50.58 -23.13 60.04
N THR A 244 49.62 -22.95 60.94
CA THR A 244 49.78 -23.31 62.36
C THR A 244 50.01 -24.80 62.53
N SER A 245 49.19 -25.65 61.90
CA SER A 245 49.36 -27.11 61.96
C SER A 245 50.70 -27.58 61.37
N ALA A 246 51.20 -26.91 60.33
CA ALA A 246 52.51 -27.21 59.74
C ALA A 246 53.65 -26.85 60.70
N GLU A 247 53.52 -25.76 61.46
CA GLU A 247 54.51 -25.36 62.47
C GLU A 247 54.48 -26.29 63.69
N ASP A 248 53.29 -26.70 64.14
CA ASP A 248 53.12 -27.71 65.18
C ASP A 248 53.73 -29.04 64.72
N SER A 249 53.46 -29.45 63.48
CA SER A 249 54.06 -30.65 62.88
C SER A 249 55.58 -30.56 62.82
N ARG A 250 56.16 -29.41 62.44
CA ARG A 250 57.61 -29.20 62.47
C ARG A 250 58.17 -29.34 63.86
N THR A 251 57.51 -28.76 64.86
CA THR A 251 57.94 -28.85 66.27
C THR A 251 57.87 -30.29 66.77
N GLN A 252 56.80 -31.01 66.45
CA GLN A 252 56.62 -32.42 66.80
C GLN A 252 57.68 -33.30 66.12
N VAL A 253 57.94 -33.09 64.84
CA VAL A 253 58.98 -33.81 64.08
C VAL A 253 60.36 -33.51 64.66
N ALA A 254 60.67 -32.25 64.97
CA ALA A 254 61.94 -31.89 65.62
C ALA A 254 62.09 -32.54 67.00
N GLY A 255 61.02 -32.58 67.80
CA GLY A 255 60.99 -33.29 69.08
C GLY A 255 61.19 -34.80 68.92
N ALA A 256 60.56 -35.42 67.93
CA ALA A 256 60.73 -36.83 67.62
C ALA A 256 62.16 -37.16 67.17
N VAL A 257 62.77 -36.32 66.34
CA VAL A 257 64.18 -36.46 65.92
C VAL A 257 65.10 -36.39 67.14
N LYS A 258 64.90 -35.40 68.03
CA LYS A 258 65.67 -35.28 69.27
C LYS A 258 65.49 -36.48 70.19
N GLY A 259 64.26 -36.97 70.37
CA GLY A 259 64.00 -38.17 71.16
C GLY A 259 64.67 -39.41 70.57
N ASN A 260 64.78 -39.49 69.25
CA ASN A 260 65.51 -40.56 68.58
C ASN A 260 67.02 -40.47 68.85
N ASP A 261 67.60 -39.27 68.86
CA ASP A 261 69.00 -39.05 69.25
C ASP A 261 69.26 -39.46 70.71
N ASP A 262 68.34 -39.14 71.63
CA ASP A 262 68.43 -39.53 73.04
C ASP A 262 68.40 -41.06 73.21
N VAL A 263 67.49 -41.74 72.51
CA VAL A 263 67.44 -43.22 72.48
C VAL A 263 68.73 -43.80 71.92
N HIS A 264 69.28 -43.21 70.86
CA HIS A 264 70.54 -43.65 70.26
C HIS A 264 71.71 -43.55 71.23
N ASN A 265 71.78 -42.46 72.00
CA ASN A 265 72.79 -42.27 73.05
C ASN A 265 72.63 -43.30 74.18
N GLN A 266 71.39 -43.52 74.64
CA GLN A 266 71.10 -44.50 75.69
C GLN A 266 71.41 -45.94 75.26
N LEU A 267 71.14 -46.29 74.00
CA LEU A 267 71.55 -47.58 73.44
C LEU A 267 73.07 -47.75 73.45
N ARG A 268 73.82 -46.70 73.10
CA ARG A 268 75.29 -46.71 73.13
C ARG A 268 75.84 -46.85 74.54
N GLU A 269 75.24 -46.20 75.53
CA GLU A 269 75.60 -46.39 76.94
C GLU A 269 75.27 -47.81 77.44
N SER A 270 74.11 -48.34 77.04
CA SER A 270 73.69 -49.72 77.36
C SER A 270 74.64 -50.76 76.74
N GLU A 271 75.12 -50.52 75.51
CA GLU A 271 76.12 -51.35 74.84
C GLU A 271 77.44 -51.38 75.65
N VAL A 272 77.94 -50.24 76.09
CA VAL A 272 79.14 -50.16 76.96
C VAL A 272 78.91 -50.88 78.29
N ALA A 273 77.73 -50.72 78.90
CA ALA A 273 77.38 -51.42 80.13
C ALA A 273 77.31 -52.95 79.94
N ALA A 274 76.79 -53.41 78.80
CA ALA A 274 76.76 -54.82 78.44
C ALA A 274 78.17 -55.38 78.21
N GLU A 275 79.06 -54.64 77.54
CA GLU A 275 80.48 -55.03 77.40
C GLU A 275 81.17 -55.16 78.76
N LEU A 276 80.93 -54.21 79.67
CA LEU A 276 81.47 -54.25 81.03
C LEU A 276 80.95 -55.46 81.82
N ALA A 277 79.65 -55.77 81.68
CA ALA A 277 79.04 -56.94 82.30
C ALA A 277 79.65 -58.25 81.77
N VAL A 278 79.87 -58.35 80.45
CA VAL A 278 80.56 -59.50 79.84
C VAL A 278 81.99 -59.63 80.36
N ALA A 279 82.73 -58.52 80.47
CA ALA A 279 84.08 -58.52 81.06
C ALA A 279 84.08 -58.97 82.53
N ALA A 280 83.11 -58.53 83.33
CA ALA A 280 82.94 -58.97 84.72
C ALA A 280 82.62 -60.47 84.81
N ILE A 281 81.73 -60.99 83.94
CA ILE A 281 81.41 -62.41 83.85
C ILE A 281 82.67 -63.23 83.50
N ASN A 282 83.46 -62.78 82.53
CA ASN A 282 84.72 -63.44 82.17
C ASN A 282 85.71 -63.45 83.34
N ARG A 283 85.80 -62.35 84.10
CA ARG A 283 86.67 -62.26 85.28
C ARG A 283 86.20 -63.18 86.42
N VAL A 284 84.89 -63.27 86.65
CA VAL A 284 84.30 -64.22 87.62
C VAL A 284 84.55 -65.65 87.18
N SER A 285 84.38 -65.95 85.89
CA SER A 285 84.65 -67.28 85.33
C SER A 285 86.11 -67.70 85.56
N GLY A 286 87.07 -66.81 85.27
CA GLY A 286 88.49 -67.06 85.56
C GLY A 286 88.80 -67.21 87.06
N ALA A 287 88.12 -66.46 87.93
CA ALA A 287 88.25 -66.63 89.38
C ALA A 287 87.71 -67.98 89.87
N ILE A 288 86.57 -68.44 89.32
CA ILE A 288 86.01 -69.77 89.61
C ILE A 288 86.98 -70.88 89.18
N GLU A 289 87.62 -70.73 88.01
CA GLU A 289 88.60 -71.70 87.51
C GLU A 289 89.87 -71.74 88.38
N ALA A 290 90.34 -70.59 88.86
CA ALA A 290 91.44 -70.49 89.81
C ALA A 290 91.11 -71.09 91.20
N VAL A 291 89.87 -70.91 91.68
CA VAL A 291 89.38 -71.56 92.90
C VAL A 291 89.33 -73.07 92.71
N ARG A 292 88.83 -73.56 91.57
CA ARG A 292 88.80 -75.00 91.27
C ARG A 292 90.21 -75.60 91.24
N GLY A 293 91.15 -74.95 90.57
CA GLY A 293 92.55 -75.38 90.54
C GLY A 293 93.21 -75.35 91.92
N SER A 294 92.87 -74.36 92.76
CA SER A 294 93.34 -74.34 94.16
C SER A 294 92.75 -75.48 94.99
N SER A 295 91.48 -75.82 94.76
CA SER A 295 90.83 -76.98 95.39
C SER A 295 91.48 -78.31 94.98
N GLU A 296 91.81 -78.51 93.70
CA GLU A 296 92.56 -79.69 93.23
C GLU A 296 93.95 -79.78 93.88
N LYS A 297 94.63 -78.64 94.05
CA LYS A 297 95.94 -78.57 94.73
C LYS A 297 95.85 -78.89 96.22
N ILE A 298 94.78 -78.44 96.89
CA ILE A 298 94.48 -78.83 98.27
C ILE A 298 94.22 -80.34 98.34
N GLU A 299 93.48 -80.90 97.38
CA GLU A 299 93.25 -82.35 97.30
C GLU A 299 94.57 -83.12 97.11
N GLN A 300 95.47 -82.62 96.27
CA GLN A 300 96.81 -83.17 96.08
C GLN A 300 97.66 -83.10 97.36
N VAL A 301 97.62 -81.97 98.09
CA VAL A 301 98.33 -81.85 99.39
C VAL A 301 97.73 -82.78 100.44
N ILE A 302 96.40 -82.93 100.48
CA ILE A 302 95.72 -83.89 101.36
C ILE A 302 96.17 -85.32 101.03
N SER A 303 96.31 -85.67 99.75
CA SER A 303 96.83 -86.97 99.31
C SER A 303 98.30 -87.20 99.74
N VAL A 304 99.15 -86.17 99.68
CA VAL A 304 100.55 -86.28 100.16
C VAL A 304 100.61 -86.43 101.69
N ILE A 305 99.78 -85.68 102.44
CA ILE A 305 99.69 -85.83 103.89
C ILE A 305 99.21 -87.24 104.25
N ALA A 306 98.26 -87.80 103.51
CA ALA A 306 97.81 -89.17 103.69
C ALA A 306 98.93 -90.20 103.44
N ASN A 307 99.85 -89.95 102.49
CA ASN A 307 100.98 -90.84 102.19
C ASN A 307 102.17 -90.72 103.18
N ILE A 308 102.32 -89.62 103.92
CA ILE A 308 103.37 -89.47 104.96
C ILE A 308 102.95 -90.12 106.29
N ALA A 309 101.66 -90.42 106.47
CA ALA A 309 101.10 -91.02 107.69
C ALA A 309 101.11 -92.56 107.72
N THR A 310 101.72 -93.23 106.74
CA THR A 310 101.95 -94.69 106.67
C THR A 310 103.43 -95.03 106.69
#